data_AF-A0A656GII2-F1
#
_entry.id   AF-A0A656GII2-F1
#
_cell.length_a   1.000
_cell.length_b   1.000
_cell.length_c   1.000
_cell.angle_alpha   90.00
_cell.angle_beta   90.00
_cell.angle_gamma   90.00
#
_symmetry.space_group_name_H-M   'P 1'
#
loop_
_entity.id
_entity.type
_entity.pdbx_description
1 polymer ?
#
loop_
_entity_poly.entity_id
_entity_poly.type
_entity_poly.pdbx_seq_one_letter_code
_entity_poly.pdbx_strand_id
1 'polypeptide(L)' 'MSLPRVALIGECMIELQQHADGSLRQSFGGDTLNTAVYLARLLGERAKVDYVTAL' A
#
# COMPACT_ATOMS: atom_id res chain seq x y z
N MET A 1 -16.91 -12.46 17.62
CA MET A 1 -16.86 -11.04 17.22
C MET A 1 -16.54 -10.98 15.73
N SER A 2 -17.19 -10.10 14.97
CA SER A 2 -16.85 -9.92 13.55
C SER A 2 -15.47 -9.29 13.41
N LEU A 3 -14.68 -9.72 12.44
CA LEU A 3 -13.38 -9.14 12.16
C LEU A 3 -13.55 -7.68 11.69
N PRO A 4 -12.91 -6.69 12.32
CA PRO A 4 -12.92 -5.31 11.84
C PRO A 4 -12.42 -5.23 10.40
N ARG A 5 -13.05 -4.36 9.60
CA ARG A 5 -12.69 -4.17 8.19
C ARG A 5 -12.52 -2.68 7.91
N VAL A 6 -11.36 -2.32 7.36
CA VAL A 6 -10.96 -0.94 7.07
C VAL A 6 -10.65 -0.84 5.60
N ALA A 7 -11.34 0.08 4.89
CA ALA A 7 -11.06 0.38 3.50
C ALA A 7 -10.38 1.75 3.41
N LEU A 8 -9.28 1.82 2.67
CA LEU A 8 -8.60 3.06 2.32
C LEU A 8 -8.80 3.31 0.84
N ILE A 9 -9.10 4.55 0.46
CA ILE A 9 -9.40 4.95 -0.92
C ILE A 9 -8.38 6.00 -1.34
N GLY A 10 -7.75 5.80 -2.48
CA GLY A 10 -6.78 6.75 -3.02
C GLY A 10 -6.15 6.25 -4.31
N GLU A 11 -5.06 6.90 -4.69
CA GLU A 11 -4.32 6.61 -5.92
C GLU A 11 -3.03 5.87 -5.59
N CYS A 12 -2.74 4.81 -6.33
CA CYS A 12 -1.47 4.10 -6.25
C CYS A 12 -0.51 4.66 -7.30
N MET A 13 0.68 5.06 -6.87
CA MET A 13 1.70 5.62 -7.76
C MET A 13 2.79 4.60 -8.06
N ILE A 14 3.25 4.57 -9.31
CA ILE A 14 4.50 3.89 -9.66
C ILE A 14 5.65 4.77 -9.20
N GLU A 15 6.55 4.20 -8.41
CA GLU A 15 7.78 4.84 -7.99
C GLU A 15 8.96 4.26 -8.79
N LEU A 16 9.82 5.13 -9.31
CA LEU A 16 11.01 4.75 -10.05
C LEU A 16 12.24 5.27 -9.32
N GLN A 17 13.14 4.37 -8.97
CA GLN A 17 14.41 4.69 -8.31
C GLN A 17 15.56 4.28 -9.22
N GLN A 18 16.43 5.23 -9.56
CA GLN A 18 17.64 4.94 -10.33
C GLN A 18 18.76 4.50 -9.38
N HIS A 19 19.33 3.33 -9.65
CA HIS A 19 20.49 2.80 -8.95
C HIS A 19 21.80 3.32 -9.57
N ALA A 20 22.89 3.21 -8.81
CA ALA A 20 24.21 3.69 -9.23
C ALA A 20 24.77 3.00 -10.48
N ASP A 21 24.33 1.78 -10.77
CA ASP A 21 24.66 1.01 -11.97
C ASP A 21 23.81 1.39 -13.20
N GLY A 22 22.95 2.41 -13.07
CA GLY A 22 22.05 2.87 -14.12
C GLY A 22 20.76 2.06 -14.24
N SER A 23 20.56 1.01 -13.44
CA SER A 23 19.31 0.26 -13.42
C SER A 23 18.18 1.07 -12.78
N LEU A 24 16.94 0.83 -13.24
CA LEU A 24 15.73 1.40 -12.66
C LEU A 24 15.01 0.34 -11.83
N ARG A 25 14.84 0.61 -10.54
CA ARG A 25 13.96 -0.15 -9.66
C ARG A 25 12.59 0.48 -9.67
N GLN A 26 11.60 -0.30 -10.10
CA GLN A 26 10.19 0.06 -10.01
C GLN A 26 9.58 -0.47 -8.72
N SER A 27 8.85 0.37 -8.01
CA SER A 27 8.02 0.02 -6.86
C SER A 27 6.66 0.72 -6.94
N PHE A 28 5.82 0.49 -5.92
CA PHE A 28 4.54 1.16 -5.76
C PHE A 28 4.52 1.92 -4.44
N GLY A 29 3.94 3.12 -4.47
CA GLY A 29 3.80 3.99 -3.31
C GLY A 29 2.54 4.84 -3.41
N GLY A 30 2.48 5.88 -2.57
CA GLY A 30 1.30 6.69 -2.35
C GLY A 30 0.98 6.78 -0.86
N ASP A 31 0.52 7.92 -0.40
CA ASP A 31 0.23 8.21 1.01
C ASP A 31 -0.80 7.24 1.61
N THR A 32 -1.91 7.03 0.91
CA THR A 32 -3.02 6.17 1.29
C THR A 32 -2.67 4.69 1.10
N LEU A 33 -1.94 4.32 0.04
CA LEU A 33 -1.42 2.97 -0.16
C LEU A 33 -0.44 2.56 0.94
N ASN A 34 0.54 3.42 1.24
CA ASN A 34 1.52 3.18 2.27
C ASN A 34 0.83 3.00 3.62
N THR A 35 -0.14 3.86 3.93
CA THR A 35 -0.97 3.71 5.14
C THR A 35 -1.68 2.36 5.19
N ALA A 36 -2.29 1.91 4.10
CA ALA A 36 -2.96 0.61 4.02
C ALA A 36 -1.99 -0.55 4.27
N VAL A 37 -0.81 -0.51 3.65
CA VAL A 37 0.24 -1.53 3.80
C VAL A 37 0.73 -1.60 5.24
N TYR A 38 1.04 -0.47 5.86
CA TYR A 38 1.50 -0.44 7.24
C TYR A 38 0.40 -0.83 8.24
N LEU A 39 -0.85 -0.45 7.99
CA LEU A 39 -1.99 -0.86 8.81
C LEU A 39 -2.21 -2.38 8.74
N ALA A 40 -2.12 -2.97 7.54
CA ALA A 40 -2.23 -4.42 7.35
C ALA A 40 -1.13 -5.17 8.10
N ARG A 41 0.12 -4.69 8.01
CA ARG A 41 1.26 -5.27 8.76
C ARG A 41 1.09 -5.16 10.27
N LEU A 42 0.58 -4.03 10.77
CA LEU A 42 0.36 -3.79 12.19
C LEU A 42 -0.75 -4.67 12.78
N LEU A 43 -1.88 -4.78 12.06
CA LEU A 43 -3.06 -5.49 12.56
C LEU A 43 -2.94 -7.00 12.36
N GLY A 44 -2.25 -7.46 11.31
CA GLY A 44 -2.15 -8.88 10.97
C GLY A 44 -3.53 -9.49 10.85
N GLU A 45 -3.76 -10.62 11.51
CA GLU A 45 -5.06 -11.31 11.50
C GLU A 45 -6.16 -10.63 12.33
N ARG A 46 -5.86 -9.52 13.02
CA ARG A 46 -6.83 -8.82 13.89
C ARG A 46 -7.81 -7.94 13.12
N ALA A 47 -7.54 -7.66 11.84
CA ALA A 47 -8.43 -6.89 10.97
C ALA A 47 -8.18 -7.22 9.51
N LYS A 48 -9.18 -6.96 8.66
CA LYS A 48 -9.03 -6.96 7.21
C LYS A 48 -8.83 -5.53 6.70
N VAL A 49 -7.76 -5.30 5.94
CA VAL A 49 -7.47 -4.01 5.31
C VAL A 49 -7.63 -4.15 3.80
N ASP A 50 -8.51 -3.33 3.22
CA ASP A 50 -8.72 -3.24 1.77
C ASP A 50 -8.21 -1.89 1.26
N TYR A 51 -7.66 -1.88 0.04
CA TYR A 51 -7.29 -0.65 -0.67
C TYR A 51 -8.13 -0.54 -1.95
N VAL A 52 -8.75 0.62 -2.17
CA VAL A 52 -9.63 0.89 -3.31
C VAL A 52 -9.00 2.00 -4.15
N THR A 53 -8.86 1.74 -5.45
CA THR A 53 -8.28 2.69 -6.42
C THR A 53 -9.12 2.65 -7.70
N ALA A 54 -9.01 3.71 -8.51
CA ALA A 54 -9.36 3.69 -9.92
C ALA A 54 -8.10 3.43 -10.76
N LEU A 55 -8.26 2.84 -11.95
CA LEU A 55 -7.22 2.58 -12.94
C LEU A 55 -7.65 3.10 -14.31
#